data_AF-A0A7V7DAF0-F1
#
_entry.id   AF-A0A7V7DAF0-F1
#
_cell.length_a   1.000
_cell.length_b   1.000
_cell.length_c   1.000
_cell.angle_alpha   90.00
_cell.angle_beta   90.00
_cell.angle_gamma   90.00
#
_symmetry.space_group_name_H-M   'P 1'
#
loop_
_entity.id
_entity.type
_entity.pdbx_description
1 polymer ?
#
loop_
_entity_poly.entity_id
_entity_poly.type
_entity_poly.pdbx_seq_one_letter_code
_entity_poly.pdbx_strand_id
1 'polypeptide(L)'
;MERKRLLITGCGRSGTLYAAQLWQSLGLDIRHERPVPPNGVMGADGAASWFMAADDPEPPSGPSIINYTFDVVIHQVRHPLKVIASTAQFILQHGKRAPTYIERHVPETKLSPEEQQRLDFKQQLILKASRYWYHWNVMAEAKADKIVRVEDLKLELPGLCDLVGIPYQRGVLESVPKDMNARRYHVPDAPWEVTWGDIKRLDPTIYENTKHLSVKYGYREQNRGEL
;
A
#
# COMPACT_ATOMS: atom_id res chain seq x y z
N MET A 1 23.01 12.54 3.32
CA MET A 1 21.92 11.63 2.87
C MET A 1 22.56 10.50 2.12
N GLU A 2 22.24 9.27 2.49
CA GLU A 2 22.69 8.06 1.78
C GLU A 2 21.81 7.87 0.53
N ARG A 3 22.46 7.62 -0.61
CA ARG A 3 21.77 7.43 -1.88
C ARG A 3 21.50 5.95 -2.12
N LYS A 4 20.27 5.61 -2.50
CA LYS A 4 19.79 4.26 -2.80
C LYS A 4 19.23 4.22 -4.22
N ARG A 5 19.17 3.03 -4.79
CA ARG A 5 18.67 2.84 -6.16
C ARG A 5 17.15 2.92 -6.22
N LEU A 6 16.45 2.17 -5.37
CA LEU A 6 15.01 1.97 -5.53
C LEU A 6 14.23 2.00 -4.22
N LEU A 7 13.18 2.82 -4.20
CA LEU A 7 12.09 2.72 -3.24
C LEU A 7 10.83 2.20 -3.93
N ILE A 8 10.25 1.13 -3.40
CA ILE A 8 8.86 0.77 -3.69
C ILE A 8 7.98 1.21 -2.52
N THR A 9 7.07 2.14 -2.76
CA THR A 9 6.14 2.63 -1.74
C THR A 9 4.69 2.57 -2.20
N GLY A 10 3.78 2.93 -1.31
CA GLY A 10 2.35 2.91 -1.56
C GLY A 10 1.58 2.77 -0.25
N CYS A 11 0.38 2.24 -0.35
CA CYS A 11 -0.50 2.00 0.78
C CYS A 11 -0.27 0.60 1.38
N GLY A 12 -0.43 0.46 2.69
CA GLY A 12 -0.40 -0.84 3.34
C GLY A 12 -1.37 -1.81 2.65
N ARG A 13 -0.95 -3.07 2.47
CA ARG A 13 -1.71 -4.12 1.74
C ARG A 13 -1.78 -3.95 0.21
N SER A 14 -1.00 -3.03 -0.39
CA SER A 14 -0.84 -2.92 -1.85
C SER A 14 0.08 -3.98 -2.48
N GLY A 15 0.74 -4.83 -1.66
CA GLY A 15 1.63 -5.88 -2.14
C GLY A 15 3.12 -5.54 -2.10
N THR A 16 3.56 -4.66 -1.21
CA THR A 16 4.98 -4.27 -1.04
C THR A 16 5.91 -5.45 -0.79
N LEU A 17 5.48 -6.47 -0.04
CA LEU A 17 6.30 -7.68 0.16
C LEU A 17 6.50 -8.46 -1.15
N TYR A 18 5.46 -8.59 -1.98
CA TYR A 18 5.59 -9.23 -3.29
C TYR A 18 6.58 -8.46 -4.17
N ALA A 19 6.51 -7.12 -4.14
CA ALA A 19 7.46 -6.27 -4.86
C ALA A 19 8.90 -6.49 -4.40
N ALA A 20 9.15 -6.48 -3.08
CA ALA A 20 10.49 -6.70 -2.53
C ALA A 20 11.10 -8.01 -3.05
N GLN A 21 10.32 -9.08 -3.05
CA GLN A 21 10.77 -10.41 -3.50
C GLN A 21 10.99 -10.49 -5.00
N LEU A 22 10.16 -9.79 -5.78
CA LEU A 22 10.36 -9.69 -7.21
C LEU A 22 11.69 -9.00 -7.54
N TRP A 23 11.96 -7.86 -6.90
CA TRP A 23 13.22 -7.13 -7.11
C TRP A 23 14.43 -7.89 -6.56
N GLN A 24 14.29 -8.63 -5.47
CA GLN A 24 15.30 -9.59 -5.00
C GLN A 24 15.60 -10.68 -6.03
N SER A 25 14.55 -11.21 -6.67
CA SER A 25 14.71 -12.23 -7.73
C SER A 25 15.38 -11.66 -8.99
N LEU A 26 15.34 -10.34 -9.18
CA LEU A 26 16.09 -9.61 -10.21
C LEU A 26 17.52 -9.25 -9.79
N GLY A 27 17.96 -9.66 -8.60
CA GLY A 27 19.33 -9.48 -8.11
C GLY A 27 19.56 -8.19 -7.32
N LEU A 28 18.52 -7.43 -6.97
CA LEU A 28 18.65 -6.27 -6.08
C LEU A 28 18.51 -6.66 -4.60
N ASP A 29 19.32 -6.06 -3.73
CA ASP A 29 19.09 -6.11 -2.29
C ASP A 29 18.03 -5.08 -1.89
N ILE A 30 16.76 -5.40 -2.13
CA ILE A 30 15.60 -4.65 -1.67
C ILE A 30 15.02 -5.33 -0.44
N ARG A 31 14.88 -4.60 0.68
CA ARG A 31 14.29 -5.14 1.92
C ARG A 31 12.87 -4.66 2.13
N HIS A 32 11.99 -5.55 2.57
CA HIS A 32 10.62 -5.21 2.97
C HIS A 32 10.62 -4.68 4.41
N GLU A 33 9.63 -3.86 4.79
CA GLU A 33 9.58 -3.27 6.15
C GLU A 33 9.41 -4.29 7.29
N ARG A 34 9.08 -5.55 6.98
CA ARG A 34 8.88 -6.66 7.94
C ARG A 34 9.41 -7.99 7.40
N PRO A 35 9.80 -8.95 8.27
CA PRO A 35 9.95 -8.83 9.72
C PRO A 35 11.36 -8.37 10.10
N VAL A 36 11.52 -7.19 10.69
CA VAL A 36 12.84 -6.76 11.16
C VAL A 36 12.75 -6.22 12.59
N PRO A 37 13.25 -6.96 13.61
CA PRO A 37 13.57 -6.41 14.92
C PRO A 37 14.95 -5.74 14.91
N PRO A 38 15.23 -4.90 15.93
CA PRO A 38 15.12 -3.45 15.87
C PRO A 38 16.23 -2.82 14.99
N ASN A 39 15.88 -1.79 14.21
CA ASN A 39 16.71 -1.13 13.18
C ASN A 39 16.63 -1.81 11.81
N GLY A 40 15.42 -1.85 11.23
CA GLY A 40 15.18 -2.29 9.86
C GLY A 40 16.25 -1.78 8.90
N VAL A 41 17.13 -2.67 8.46
CA VAL A 41 18.26 -2.28 7.61
C VAL A 41 17.72 -2.07 6.21
N MET A 42 17.93 -0.86 5.68
CA MET A 42 17.74 -0.58 4.26
C MET A 42 18.61 -1.54 3.47
N GLY A 43 18.07 -2.20 2.44
CA GLY A 43 18.92 -3.01 1.59
C GLY A 43 20.00 -2.16 0.90
N ALA A 44 21.04 -2.80 0.39
CA ALA A 44 22.10 -2.10 -0.33
C ALA A 44 21.53 -1.27 -1.50
N ASP A 45 20.53 -1.82 -2.20
CA ASP A 45 19.86 -1.16 -3.33
C ASP A 45 18.61 -0.36 -2.91
N GLY A 46 17.98 -0.68 -1.77
CA GLY A 46 16.87 0.10 -1.22
C GLY A 46 15.82 -0.71 -0.47
N ALA A 47 14.56 -0.30 -0.56
CA ALA A 47 13.48 -0.88 0.23
C ALA A 47 12.12 -0.91 -0.48
N ALA A 48 11.26 -1.82 -0.02
CA ALA A 48 9.82 -1.76 -0.24
C ALA A 48 9.14 -1.46 1.10
N SER A 49 8.51 -0.30 1.25
CA SER A 49 7.90 0.13 2.50
C SER A 49 6.77 1.13 2.28
N TRP A 50 5.59 0.81 2.83
CA TRP A 50 4.47 1.77 2.87
C TRP A 50 4.65 2.85 3.95
N PHE A 51 5.52 2.63 4.94
CA PHE A 51 5.83 3.65 5.95
C PHE A 51 6.60 4.84 5.33
N MET A 52 7.40 4.60 4.29
CA MET A 52 8.21 5.64 3.63
C MET A 52 7.40 6.62 2.76
N ALA A 53 6.09 6.41 2.61
CA ALA A 53 5.20 7.41 2.04
C ALA A 53 5.12 8.66 2.94
N ALA A 54 5.28 8.52 4.25
CA ALA A 54 5.35 9.63 5.19
C ALA A 54 6.81 9.95 5.54
N ASP A 55 7.16 11.24 5.62
CA ASP A 55 8.47 11.70 6.08
C ASP A 55 8.53 11.68 7.61
N ASP A 56 8.71 10.49 8.17
CA ASP A 56 8.69 10.27 9.61
C ASP A 56 9.96 9.56 10.11
N PRO A 57 10.66 10.10 11.12
CA PRO A 57 11.90 9.51 11.64
C PRO A 57 11.67 8.22 12.45
N GLU A 58 10.44 7.95 12.89
CA GLU A 58 10.09 6.87 13.80
C GLU A 58 8.96 5.98 13.22
N PRO A 59 9.18 5.32 12.08
CA PRO A 59 8.21 4.38 11.55
C PRO A 59 8.04 3.17 12.50
N PRO A 60 6.85 2.56 12.58
CA PRO A 60 6.60 1.41 13.44
C PRO A 60 7.46 0.17 13.15
N SER A 61 8.01 0.08 11.94
CA SER A 61 8.84 -1.02 11.45
C SER A 61 9.66 -0.56 10.24
N GLY A 62 10.81 -1.18 10.01
CA GLY A 62 11.68 -0.84 8.89
C GLY A 62 12.49 0.44 9.12
N PRO A 63 13.30 0.85 8.13
CA PRO A 63 14.01 2.12 8.16
C PRO A 63 13.06 3.29 7.94
N SER A 64 13.44 4.46 8.45
CA SER A 64 12.85 5.74 8.06
C SER A 64 13.34 6.15 6.66
N ILE A 65 12.53 6.95 5.94
CA ILE A 65 12.99 7.64 4.74
C ILE A 65 13.99 8.76 5.07
N ILE A 66 13.96 9.28 6.30
CA ILE A 66 14.84 10.35 6.75
C ILE A 66 16.29 9.87 6.63
N ASN A 67 17.13 10.71 6.02
CA ASN A 67 18.53 10.46 5.63
C ASN A 67 18.75 9.64 4.36
N TYR A 68 17.71 9.22 3.64
CA TYR A 68 17.84 8.52 2.37
C TYR A 68 17.30 9.33 1.20
N THR A 69 17.91 9.16 0.03
CA THR A 69 17.38 9.60 -1.27
C THR A 69 17.42 8.43 -2.24
N PHE A 70 16.45 8.35 -3.15
CA PHE A 70 16.35 7.24 -4.10
C PHE A 70 16.53 7.73 -5.54
N ASP A 71 17.19 6.93 -6.37
CA ASP A 71 17.28 7.20 -7.82
C ASP A 71 15.91 7.05 -8.48
N VAL A 72 15.12 6.06 -8.03
CA VAL A 72 13.77 5.79 -8.50
C VAL A 72 12.84 5.49 -7.33
N VAL A 73 11.67 6.09 -7.34
CA VAL A 73 10.54 5.81 -6.45
C VAL A 73 9.37 5.28 -7.28
N ILE A 74 9.02 4.01 -7.03
CA ILE A 74 7.85 3.36 -7.62
C ILE A 74 6.70 3.39 -6.61
N HIS A 75 5.59 4.04 -6.97
CA HIS A 75 4.34 3.95 -6.23
C HIS A 75 3.51 2.77 -6.72
N GLN A 76 3.52 1.69 -5.93
CA GLN A 76 2.72 0.52 -6.20
C GLN A 76 1.31 0.66 -5.61
N VAL A 77 0.32 0.61 -6.50
CA VAL A 77 -1.10 0.63 -6.17
C VAL A 77 -1.73 -0.74 -6.40
N ARG A 78 -2.88 -0.97 -5.77
CA ARG A 78 -3.72 -2.18 -5.92
C ARG A 78 -5.17 -1.77 -5.91
N HIS A 79 -6.06 -2.57 -6.48
CA HIS A 79 -7.49 -2.28 -6.55
C HIS A 79 -8.04 -1.75 -5.20
N PRO A 80 -8.62 -0.54 -5.15
CA PRO A 80 -8.90 0.19 -3.91
C PRO A 80 -9.79 -0.60 -2.95
N LEU A 81 -10.90 -1.16 -3.44
CA LEU A 81 -11.84 -1.91 -2.60
C LEU A 81 -11.20 -3.13 -1.93
N LYS A 82 -10.25 -3.80 -2.59
CA LYS A 82 -9.50 -4.93 -2.01
C LYS A 82 -8.53 -4.47 -0.93
N VAL A 83 -7.89 -3.32 -1.14
CA VAL A 83 -6.97 -2.72 -0.17
C VAL A 83 -7.76 -2.22 1.05
N ILE A 84 -8.84 -1.47 0.86
CA ILE A 84 -9.69 -0.93 1.93
C ILE A 84 -10.21 -2.07 2.80
N ALA A 85 -10.78 -3.12 2.21
CA ALA A 85 -11.24 -4.30 2.94
C ALA A 85 -10.09 -4.96 3.73
N SER A 86 -8.93 -5.15 3.10
CA SER A 86 -7.78 -5.74 3.78
C SER A 86 -7.21 -4.84 4.87
N THR A 87 -7.19 -3.53 4.70
CA THR A 87 -6.66 -2.61 5.69
C THR A 87 -7.57 -2.56 6.91
N ALA A 88 -8.89 -2.47 6.69
CA ALA A 88 -9.89 -2.49 7.74
C ALA A 88 -9.73 -3.74 8.64
N GLN A 89 -9.66 -4.93 8.02
CA GLN A 89 -9.59 -6.20 8.76
C GLN A 89 -8.22 -6.55 9.32
N PHE A 90 -7.11 -6.07 8.73
CA PHE A 90 -5.76 -6.45 9.19
C PHE A 90 -5.05 -5.36 9.96
N ILE A 91 -4.91 -4.19 9.32
CA ILE A 91 -4.09 -3.12 9.86
C ILE A 91 -4.84 -2.42 10.98
N LEU A 92 -6.11 -2.07 10.75
CA LEU A 92 -6.88 -1.29 11.71
C LEU A 92 -7.48 -2.16 12.83
N GLN A 93 -7.97 -3.37 12.50
CA GLN A 93 -8.55 -4.26 13.50
C GLN A 93 -7.52 -4.98 14.38
N HIS A 94 -6.36 -5.36 13.82
CA HIS A 94 -5.38 -6.21 14.52
C HIS A 94 -3.97 -5.59 14.62
N GLY A 95 -3.71 -4.44 13.99
CA GLY A 95 -2.41 -3.80 14.03
C GLY A 95 -2.14 -3.13 15.37
N LYS A 96 -1.06 -3.52 16.05
CA LYS A 96 -0.72 -2.93 17.37
C LYS A 96 -0.21 -1.48 17.29
N ARG A 97 0.65 -1.17 16.32
CA ARG A 97 1.30 0.16 16.19
C ARG A 97 0.91 0.93 14.92
N ALA A 98 0.47 0.22 13.90
CA ALA A 98 0.15 0.81 12.60
C ALA A 98 -1.05 1.78 12.64
N PRO A 99 -2.14 1.54 13.40
CA PRO A 99 -3.26 2.49 13.48
C PRO A 99 -2.86 3.86 14.01
N THR A 100 -2.08 3.91 15.10
CA THR A 100 -1.59 5.18 15.68
C THR A 100 -0.68 5.93 14.71
N TYR A 101 0.17 5.21 13.97
CA TYR A 101 1.01 5.81 12.93
C TYR A 101 0.18 6.40 11.80
N ILE A 102 -0.85 5.68 11.35
CA ILE A 102 -1.78 6.16 10.32
C ILE A 102 -2.47 7.45 10.79
N GLU A 103 -3.02 7.46 12.01
CA GLU A 103 -3.72 8.63 12.56
C GLU A 103 -2.82 9.85 12.78
N ARG A 104 -1.51 9.63 12.97
CA ARG A 104 -0.53 10.71 13.07
C ARG A 104 -0.31 11.43 11.74
N HIS A 105 -0.28 10.70 10.63
CA HIS A 105 0.01 11.25 9.29
C HIS A 105 -1.24 11.49 8.44
N VAL A 106 -2.37 10.90 8.82
CA VAL A 106 -3.69 11.11 8.21
C VAL A 106 -4.71 11.34 9.32
N PRO A 107 -4.74 12.55 9.93
CA PRO A 107 -5.65 12.87 11.03
C PRO A 107 -7.13 12.66 10.68
N GLU A 108 -7.50 12.75 9.40
CA GLU A 108 -8.85 12.52 8.88
C GLU A 108 -9.36 11.10 9.20
N THR A 109 -8.46 10.14 9.41
CA THR A 109 -8.84 8.79 9.86
C THR A 109 -9.38 8.75 11.29
N LYS A 110 -9.26 9.82 12.07
CA LYS A 110 -9.91 9.90 13.39
C LYS A 110 -11.41 10.13 13.19
N LEU A 111 -12.21 9.30 13.83
CA LEU A 111 -13.66 9.44 13.81
C LEU A 111 -14.11 10.48 14.84
N SER A 112 -14.99 11.37 14.44
CA SER A 112 -15.71 12.28 15.34
C SER A 112 -16.59 11.50 16.32
N PRO A 113 -16.97 12.09 17.47
CA PRO A 113 -17.89 11.46 18.41
C PRO A 113 -19.22 11.05 17.77
N GLU A 114 -19.74 11.87 16.85
CA GLU A 114 -20.97 11.58 16.11
C GLU A 114 -20.81 10.33 15.22
N GLU A 115 -19.71 10.23 14.47
CA GLU A 115 -19.43 9.05 13.64
C GLU A 115 -19.27 7.78 14.49
N GLN A 116 -18.61 7.89 15.65
CA GLN A 116 -18.43 6.75 16.56
C GLN A 116 -19.77 6.26 17.14
N GLN A 117 -20.72 7.17 17.38
CA GLN A 117 -22.05 6.82 17.88
C GLN A 117 -22.96 6.26 16.77
N ARG A 118 -22.86 6.81 15.57
CA ARG A 118 -23.75 6.47 14.44
C ARG A 118 -23.36 5.20 13.71
N LEU A 119 -22.07 4.88 13.63
CA LEU A 119 -21.54 3.80 12.80
C LEU A 119 -21.26 2.54 13.62
N ASP A 120 -21.61 1.38 13.07
CA ASP A 120 -21.19 0.10 13.65
C ASP A 120 -19.66 -0.12 13.53
N PHE A 121 -19.14 -1.10 14.25
CA PHE A 121 -17.70 -1.39 14.28
C PHE A 121 -17.09 -1.63 12.88
N LYS A 122 -17.79 -2.36 12.00
CA LYS A 122 -17.33 -2.65 10.64
C LYS A 122 -17.31 -1.38 9.80
N GLN A 123 -18.38 -0.59 9.89
CA GLN A 123 -18.53 0.70 9.20
C GLN A 123 -17.44 1.70 9.62
N GLN A 124 -17.15 1.80 10.91
CA GLN A 124 -16.06 2.61 11.44
C GLN A 124 -14.73 2.21 10.79
N LEU A 125 -14.39 0.93 10.75
CA LEU A 125 -13.14 0.45 10.15
C LEU A 125 -13.07 0.68 8.63
N ILE A 126 -14.18 0.51 7.91
CA ILE A 126 -14.23 0.80 6.46
C ILE A 126 -14.02 2.29 6.19
N LEU A 127 -14.65 3.17 6.97
CA LEU A 127 -14.50 4.61 6.81
C LEU A 127 -13.05 5.03 7.07
N LYS A 128 -12.45 4.58 8.18
CA LYS A 128 -11.04 4.82 8.49
C LYS A 128 -10.12 4.30 7.39
N ALA A 129 -10.34 3.09 6.89
CA ALA A 129 -9.53 2.49 5.83
C ALA A 129 -9.67 3.23 4.49
N SER A 130 -10.86 3.78 4.19
CA SER A 130 -11.11 4.58 2.98
C SER A 130 -10.36 5.91 3.02
N ARG A 131 -10.44 6.62 4.15
CA ARG A 131 -9.68 7.86 4.39
C ARG A 131 -8.18 7.62 4.32
N TYR A 132 -7.71 6.58 5.01
CA TYR A 132 -6.31 6.16 4.92
C TYR A 132 -5.91 5.88 3.47
N TRP A 133 -6.67 5.07 2.72
CA TRP A 133 -6.31 4.72 1.35
C TRP A 133 -6.13 5.97 0.48
N TYR A 134 -7.07 6.92 0.54
CA TYR A 134 -6.99 8.14 -0.26
C TYR A 134 -5.77 8.98 0.11
N HIS A 135 -5.68 9.44 1.36
CA HIS A 135 -4.64 10.37 1.79
C HIS A 135 -3.24 9.76 1.72
N TRP A 136 -3.10 8.45 2.03
CA TRP A 136 -1.80 7.78 1.94
C TRP A 136 -1.29 7.63 0.52
N ASN A 137 -2.18 7.32 -0.43
CA ASN A 137 -1.80 7.25 -1.83
C ASN A 137 -1.46 8.63 -2.41
N VAL A 138 -2.13 9.70 -1.97
CA VAL A 138 -1.74 11.08 -2.33
C VAL A 138 -0.31 11.40 -1.85
N MET A 139 0.03 11.02 -0.62
CA MET A 139 1.41 11.19 -0.10
C MET A 139 2.44 10.35 -0.88
N ALA A 140 2.12 9.09 -1.16
CA ALA A 140 3.00 8.21 -1.92
C ALA A 140 3.21 8.70 -3.37
N GLU A 141 2.14 9.17 -4.02
CA GLU A 141 2.18 9.69 -5.38
C GLU A 141 3.04 10.95 -5.49
N ALA A 142 2.99 11.84 -4.49
CA ALA A 142 3.80 13.06 -4.48
C ALA A 142 5.32 12.80 -4.50
N LYS A 143 5.75 11.58 -4.16
CA LYS A 143 7.16 11.15 -4.16
C LYS A 143 7.54 10.30 -5.37
N ALA A 144 6.58 9.90 -6.19
CA ALA A 144 6.77 8.82 -7.16
C ALA A 144 7.26 9.32 -8.51
N ASP A 145 8.25 8.63 -9.07
CA ASP A 145 8.65 8.79 -10.47
C ASP A 145 7.73 7.99 -11.39
N LYS A 146 7.20 6.87 -10.89
CA LYS A 146 6.32 5.97 -11.64
C LYS A 146 5.28 5.34 -10.74
N ILE A 147 4.03 5.35 -11.21
CA ILE A 147 2.91 4.63 -10.60
C ILE A 147 2.71 3.31 -11.34
N VAL A 148 2.53 2.21 -10.63
CA VAL A 148 2.26 0.89 -11.21
C VAL A 148 1.18 0.15 -10.44
N ARG A 149 0.26 -0.50 -11.17
CA ARG A 149 -0.70 -1.43 -10.57
C ARG A 149 -0.01 -2.77 -10.32
N VAL A 150 -0.16 -3.31 -9.12
CA VAL A 150 0.39 -4.64 -8.79
C VAL A 150 -0.19 -5.71 -9.72
N GLU A 151 -1.42 -5.52 -10.21
CA GLU A 151 -2.08 -6.38 -11.19
C GLU A 151 -1.39 -6.37 -12.57
N ASP A 152 -0.71 -5.28 -12.94
CA ASP A 152 -0.01 -5.12 -14.22
C ASP A 152 1.50 -5.31 -14.09
N LEU A 153 2.01 -5.60 -12.88
CA LEU A 153 3.45 -5.61 -12.61
C LEU A 153 4.20 -6.53 -13.58
N LYS A 154 3.62 -7.68 -13.96
CA LYS A 154 4.19 -8.59 -14.95
C LYS A 154 4.42 -7.93 -16.32
N LEU A 155 3.45 -7.14 -16.77
CA LEU A 155 3.49 -6.48 -18.06
C LEU A 155 4.46 -5.29 -18.04
N GLU A 156 4.47 -4.52 -16.95
CA GLU A 156 5.32 -3.33 -16.82
C GLU A 156 6.76 -3.63 -16.41
N LEU A 157 7.06 -4.83 -15.90
CA LEU A 157 8.37 -5.17 -15.33
C LEU A 157 9.57 -4.86 -16.25
N PRO A 158 9.55 -5.15 -17.56
CA PRO A 158 10.67 -4.78 -18.43
C PRO A 158 10.96 -3.28 -18.42
N GLY A 159 9.93 -2.44 -18.56
CA GLY A 159 10.09 -0.99 -18.52
C GLY A 159 10.46 -0.46 -17.13
N LEU A 160 10.05 -1.14 -16.06
CA LEU A 160 10.51 -0.81 -14.71
C LEU A 160 11.99 -1.18 -14.50
N CYS A 161 12.47 -2.30 -15.05
CA CYS A 161 13.89 -2.65 -15.04
C CYS A 161 14.73 -1.59 -15.77
N ASP A 162 14.27 -1.14 -16.94
CA ASP A 162 14.92 -0.06 -17.69
C ASP A 162 14.96 1.25 -16.87
N LEU A 163 13.85 1.62 -16.23
CA LEU A 163 13.77 2.79 -15.36
C LEU A 163 14.76 2.73 -14.19
N VAL A 164 14.92 1.54 -13.58
CA VAL A 164 15.81 1.30 -12.44
C VAL A 164 17.27 1.09 -12.87
N GLY A 165 17.54 0.92 -14.17
CA GLY A 165 18.88 0.71 -14.72
C GLY A 165 19.43 -0.69 -14.49
N ILE A 166 18.59 -1.72 -14.51
CA ILE A 166 19.01 -3.13 -14.40
C ILE A 166 18.51 -3.98 -15.58
N PRO A 167 19.21 -5.07 -15.94
CA PRO A 167 18.75 -5.96 -16.99
C PRO A 167 17.49 -6.73 -16.57
N TYR A 168 16.48 -6.76 -17.44
CA TYR A 168 15.31 -7.62 -17.25
C TYR A 168 15.66 -9.09 -17.48
N GLN A 169 15.32 -9.95 -16.53
CA GLN A 169 15.49 -11.40 -16.64
C GLN A 169 14.15 -12.08 -16.95
N ARG A 170 14.05 -12.68 -18.13
CA ARG A 170 12.84 -13.41 -18.55
C ARG A 170 12.63 -14.61 -17.63
N GLY A 171 11.39 -14.82 -17.20
CA GLY A 171 11.00 -15.95 -16.34
C GLY A 171 11.15 -15.72 -14.83
N VAL A 172 11.71 -14.59 -14.39
CA VAL A 172 11.82 -14.25 -12.96
C VAL A 172 10.46 -14.24 -12.22
N LEU A 173 9.37 -14.02 -12.95
CA LEU A 173 8.03 -14.01 -12.38
C LEU A 173 7.50 -15.41 -12.07
N GLU A 174 8.05 -16.45 -12.70
CA GLU A 174 7.69 -17.84 -12.40
C GLU A 174 8.31 -18.30 -11.07
N SER A 175 9.41 -17.67 -10.62
CA SER A 175 10.09 -18.03 -9.37
C SER A 175 9.50 -17.36 -8.13
N VAL A 176 8.68 -16.31 -8.28
CA VAL A 176 8.07 -15.61 -7.14
C VAL A 176 6.70 -16.21 -6.81
N PRO A 177 6.49 -16.83 -5.63
CA PRO A 177 5.21 -17.42 -5.30
C PRO A 177 4.12 -16.35 -5.17
N LYS A 178 2.97 -16.59 -5.80
CA LYS A 178 1.85 -15.62 -5.85
C LYS A 178 1.04 -15.57 -4.56
N ASP A 179 1.17 -16.58 -3.70
CA ASP A 179 0.38 -16.79 -2.50
C ASP A 179 1.16 -16.55 -1.20
N MET A 180 2.35 -15.96 -1.27
CA MET A 180 3.19 -15.68 -0.09
C MET A 180 2.53 -14.80 0.97
N ASN A 181 1.62 -13.91 0.56
CA ASN A 181 0.82 -13.09 1.45
C ASN A 181 -0.66 -13.52 1.44
N ALA A 182 -0.93 -14.80 1.16
CA ALA A 182 -2.29 -15.29 1.14
C ALA A 182 -2.92 -15.03 2.50
N ARG A 183 -4.00 -14.28 2.43
CA ARG A 183 -4.78 -13.79 3.56
C ARG A 183 -5.11 -14.87 4.60
N ARG A 184 -5.35 -16.09 4.13
CA ARG A 184 -5.66 -17.29 4.93
C ARG A 184 -4.66 -17.59 6.03
N TYR A 185 -3.40 -17.14 5.89
CA TYR A 185 -2.37 -17.37 6.92
C TYR A 185 -2.44 -16.39 8.09
N HIS A 186 -3.27 -15.34 7.99
CA HIS A 186 -3.19 -14.21 8.93
C HIS A 186 -4.54 -13.80 9.53
N VAL A 187 -5.67 -14.04 8.86
CA VAL A 187 -7.01 -13.83 9.42
C VAL A 187 -7.86 -15.07 9.12
N PRO A 188 -8.46 -15.71 10.14
CA PRO A 188 -9.32 -16.87 9.96
C PRO A 188 -10.65 -16.48 9.29
N ASP A 189 -11.09 -15.24 9.45
CA ASP A 189 -12.37 -14.75 8.93
C ASP A 189 -12.37 -14.57 7.40
N ALA A 190 -13.55 -14.78 6.82
CA ALA A 190 -13.81 -14.49 5.43
C ALA A 190 -13.46 -13.02 5.07
N PRO A 191 -12.93 -12.77 3.87
CA PRO A 191 -12.71 -11.42 3.39
C PRO A 191 -14.00 -10.60 3.41
N TRP A 192 -13.95 -9.40 3.99
CA TRP A 192 -15.03 -8.44 3.81
C TRP A 192 -15.11 -8.06 2.34
N GLU A 193 -16.32 -8.09 1.81
CA GLU A 193 -16.65 -7.41 0.57
C GLU A 193 -16.97 -5.95 0.91
N VAL A 194 -16.23 -5.03 0.28
CA VAL A 194 -16.45 -3.59 0.38
C VAL A 194 -16.77 -3.10 -1.02
N THR A 195 -17.85 -2.35 -1.14
CA THR A 195 -18.35 -1.78 -2.40
C THR A 195 -18.20 -0.27 -2.41
N TRP A 196 -18.25 0.32 -3.59
CA TRP A 196 -18.37 1.76 -3.76
C TRP A 196 -19.60 2.35 -3.06
N GLY A 197 -20.71 1.61 -3.04
CA GLY A 197 -21.93 1.99 -2.33
C GLY A 197 -21.73 2.07 -0.82
N ASP A 198 -20.91 1.18 -0.24
CA ASP A 198 -20.58 1.24 1.20
C ASP A 198 -19.83 2.54 1.52
N ILE A 199 -18.79 2.87 0.75
CA ILE A 199 -17.99 4.08 0.96
C ILE A 199 -18.88 5.33 0.78
N LYS A 200 -19.70 5.37 -0.28
CA LYS A 200 -20.60 6.49 -0.56
C LYS A 200 -21.61 6.75 0.55
N ARG A 201 -22.16 5.69 1.17
CA ARG A 201 -23.09 5.81 2.30
C ARG A 201 -22.40 6.27 3.57
N LEU A 202 -21.14 5.91 3.77
CA LEU A 202 -20.37 6.30 4.97
C LEU A 202 -19.95 7.77 4.89
N ASP A 203 -19.42 8.19 3.73
CA ASP A 203 -18.90 9.53 3.49
C ASP A 203 -18.85 9.81 1.96
N PRO A 204 -19.78 10.62 1.42
CA PRO A 204 -19.82 10.91 -0.01
C PRO A 204 -18.57 11.61 -0.55
N THR A 205 -17.93 12.45 0.27
CA THR A 205 -16.73 13.19 -0.13
C THR A 205 -15.55 12.23 -0.28
N ILE A 206 -15.33 11.34 0.69
CA ILE A 206 -14.24 10.36 0.57
C ILE A 206 -14.51 9.37 -0.56
N TYR A 207 -15.78 9.05 -0.85
CA TYR A 207 -16.14 8.25 -2.01
C TYR A 207 -15.69 8.88 -3.32
N GLU A 208 -16.05 10.15 -3.58
CA GLU A 208 -15.68 10.83 -4.82
C GLU A 208 -14.15 10.94 -4.95
N ASN A 209 -13.47 11.30 -3.87
CA ASN A 209 -12.01 11.39 -3.82
C ASN A 209 -11.33 10.05 -4.13
N THR A 210 -11.76 8.97 -3.45
CA THR A 210 -11.22 7.62 -3.63
C THR A 210 -11.50 7.12 -5.04
N LYS A 211 -12.70 7.36 -5.57
CA LYS A 211 -13.12 6.95 -6.91
C LYS A 211 -12.33 7.69 -7.98
N HIS A 212 -12.20 9.01 -7.87
CA HIS A 212 -11.41 9.81 -8.80
C HIS A 212 -9.95 9.35 -8.83
N LEU A 213 -9.33 9.17 -7.67
CA LEU A 213 -7.95 8.71 -7.57
C LEU A 213 -7.77 7.28 -8.11
N SER A 214 -8.75 6.41 -7.87
CA SER A 214 -8.80 5.06 -8.44
C SER A 214 -8.83 5.08 -9.98
N VAL A 215 -9.65 5.95 -10.58
CA VAL A 215 -9.71 6.12 -12.04
C VAL A 215 -8.40 6.65 -12.59
N LYS A 216 -7.79 7.62 -11.92
CA LYS A 216 -6.46 8.15 -12.27
C LYS A 216 -5.40 7.04 -12.30
N TYR A 217 -5.47 6.08 -11.38
CA TYR A 217 -4.58 4.90 -11.35
C TYR A 217 -4.98 3.78 -12.33
N GLY A 218 -5.95 4.01 -13.20
CA GLY A 218 -6.35 3.08 -14.26
C GLY A 218 -7.37 2.01 -13.83
N TYR A 219 -7.95 2.10 -12.63
CA TYR A 219 -9.04 1.21 -12.23
C TYR A 219 -10.38 1.79 -12.71
N ARG A 220 -11.11 1.00 -13.50
CA ARG A 220 -12.47 1.35 -13.91
C ARG A 220 -13.47 0.92 -12.85
N GLU A 221 -14.55 1.68 -12.70
CA GLU A 221 -15.71 1.21 -11.96
C GLU A 221 -16.26 -0.02 -12.67
N GLN A 222 -16.17 -1.17 -12.02
CA GLN A 222 -17.03 -2.27 -12.40
C GLN A 222 -18.43 -1.87 -11.93
N ASN A 223 -19.22 -1.33 -12.85
CA ASN A 223 -20.66 -1.25 -12.65
C ASN A 223 -21.13 -2.70 -12.46
N ARG A 224 -21.26 -3.15 -11.20
CA ARG A 224 -22.21 -4.21 -10.90
C ARG A 224 -23.58 -3.58 -11.04
N GLY A 225 -23.99 -3.38 -12.30
CA GLY A 225 -25.39 -3.16 -12.62
C GLY A 225 -26.16 -4.42 -12.26
N GLU A 226 -27.33 -4.21 -11.68
CA GLU A 226 -28.55 -4.86 -12.16
C GLU A 226 -28.39 -6.35 -12.47
N LEU A 227 -28.55 -7.17 -11.44
CA LEU A 227 -29.18 -8.48 -11.56
C LEU A 227 -30.43 -8.48 -10.69
#